data_AF-A0A4R5LN45-F1
#
_entry.id   AF-A0A4R5LN45-F1
#
_cell.length_a   1.000
_cell.length_b   1.000
_cell.length_c   1.000
_cell.angle_alpha   90.00
_cell.angle_beta   90.00
_cell.angle_gamma   90.00
#
_symmetry.space_group_name_H-M   'P 1'
#
loop_
_entity.id
_entity.type
_entity.pdbx_description
1 polymer ?
#
loop_
_entity_poly.entity_id
_entity_poly.type
_entity_poly.pdbx_seq_one_letter_code
_entity_poly.pdbx_strand_id
1 'polypeptide(L)'
;MSETPFTSPSGLYAFAECEAVDMQNGGVLLINKYSDAQLLVGAPVAHSMPMCRVFRTLEQHAQVLTASIPELAGQHADVMKVLNMLKDAGLMTTAESVCDRLNAPVPPPVDLPPTRVFIITCDRPAAVTRLLDSMLRAGNLTRHQALFLVDDSRDPANAEKNREAVEQFNLTCPLNMGYFGARESRQFMAGLIEQLPEQEASIRFLLDQDRWRGRETYGRVRNLTLLLSVGCRAIVMDDDVICAAVDSPYKKPGLQFGNLEREAEFYRDQQDILARTQRADFDPLGGHAQCLGLNMGQAIAKLSNGQPVQPQDLAGANSAYLSLWSAESPILVTQNGSMGDPGTPGTEWILTLDPASSKRLTEFPGGIEGALASRSYWLGQPRPTFTKMSVISQVSGLDNTQLLPPYFPVFRGEDYLFGAMTEFLHPHAAVLEHDWNVPHLPLEPRQGNPNPAPLSGRGKININKYITDHTSYQAGISAKSRLQALAALVANLSEMSDRALTSLFRQEVAGEQAAELKRLSSYLQDGSIRAPVWQEWLQQSASNIGAAMQVPAKVTDITGLPEAMTEQQVLATARELCAGYAPALSSWEKIRNAAGQLSRRITEQGSLDG
;
A
#
# COMPACT_ATOMS: atom_id res chain seq x y z
N MET A 1 16.25 -35.25 -22.13
CA MET A 1 17.25 -35.46 -21.07
C MET A 1 16.65 -34.90 -19.81
N SER A 2 16.43 -35.75 -18.79
CA SER A 2 15.72 -35.38 -17.57
C SER A 2 16.60 -34.46 -16.72
N GLU A 3 16.37 -33.16 -16.81
CA GLU A 3 16.92 -32.20 -15.85
C GLU A 3 16.34 -32.54 -14.47
N THR A 4 17.21 -32.65 -13.48
CA THR A 4 16.80 -32.74 -12.07
C THR A 4 15.95 -31.51 -11.76
N PRO A 5 14.66 -31.67 -11.38
CA PRO A 5 13.69 -30.57 -11.32
C PRO A 5 14.01 -29.48 -10.29
N PHE A 6 15.09 -29.65 -9.52
CA PHE A 6 15.52 -28.77 -8.43
C PHE A 6 16.85 -28.06 -8.72
N THR A 7 17.29 -28.05 -9.99
CA THR A 7 18.48 -27.30 -10.40
C THR A 7 18.06 -25.94 -10.99
N SER A 8 18.75 -24.88 -10.56
CA SER A 8 18.58 -23.52 -11.06
C SER A 8 19.80 -23.14 -11.91
N PRO A 9 19.65 -23.00 -13.24
CA PRO A 9 20.70 -22.50 -14.12
C PRO A 9 21.27 -21.14 -13.72
N SER A 10 20.43 -20.22 -13.23
CA SER A 10 20.87 -18.92 -12.71
C SER A 10 21.57 -19.01 -11.35
N GLY A 11 21.44 -20.15 -10.67
CA GLY A 11 21.92 -20.37 -9.30
C GLY A 11 21.09 -19.67 -8.24
N LEU A 12 19.94 -19.08 -8.58
CA LEU A 12 19.09 -18.34 -7.65
C LEU A 12 18.01 -19.23 -7.02
N TYR A 13 18.07 -19.32 -5.69
CA TYR A 13 17.14 -20.09 -4.88
C TYR A 13 16.56 -19.23 -3.76
N ALA A 14 15.34 -19.57 -3.35
CA ALA A 14 14.73 -19.06 -2.12
C ALA A 14 14.02 -20.20 -1.41
N PHE A 15 14.07 -20.22 -0.07
CA PHE A 15 13.34 -21.19 0.73
C PHE A 15 11.83 -21.07 0.44
N ALA A 16 11.18 -22.21 0.24
CA ALA A 16 9.76 -22.27 -0.04
C ALA A 16 8.93 -21.87 1.19
N GLU A 17 7.67 -21.48 0.97
CA GLU A 17 6.72 -21.34 2.08
C GLU A 17 6.35 -22.74 2.61
N CYS A 18 6.88 -23.05 3.79
CA CYS A 18 6.63 -24.32 4.46
C CYS A 18 5.73 -24.16 5.70
N GLU A 19 4.93 -25.19 5.96
CA GLU A 19 4.40 -25.47 7.29
C GLU A 19 5.45 -26.26 8.09
N ALA A 20 5.62 -25.92 9.37
CA ALA A 20 6.56 -26.57 10.26
C ALA A 20 5.79 -27.33 11.34
N VAL A 21 5.92 -28.66 11.34
CA VAL A 21 5.27 -29.54 12.32
C VAL A 21 6.32 -30.04 13.31
N ASP A 22 6.17 -29.69 14.58
CA ASP A 22 7.03 -30.19 15.66
C ASP A 22 6.75 -31.67 15.92
N MET A 23 7.77 -32.51 15.78
CA MET A 23 7.67 -33.95 15.97
C MET A 23 7.82 -34.38 17.44
N GLN A 24 7.95 -33.42 18.37
CA GLN A 24 8.08 -33.63 19.82
C GLN A 24 9.29 -34.46 20.25
N ASN A 25 10.27 -34.63 19.36
CA ASN A 25 11.50 -35.38 19.58
C ASN A 25 12.77 -34.60 19.16
N GLY A 26 12.65 -33.28 19.00
CA GLY A 26 13.71 -32.40 18.50
C GLY A 26 13.79 -32.28 16.97
N GLY A 27 13.01 -33.09 16.24
CA GLY A 27 12.80 -32.96 14.80
C GLY A 27 11.61 -32.06 14.46
N VAL A 28 11.68 -31.43 13.29
CA VAL A 28 10.61 -30.64 12.69
C VAL A 28 10.41 -31.11 11.26
N LEU A 29 9.19 -31.51 10.91
CA LEU A 29 8.82 -31.83 9.54
C LEU A 29 8.44 -30.53 8.83
N LEU A 30 9.23 -30.17 7.81
CA LEU A 30 8.93 -29.06 6.91
C LEU A 30 8.10 -29.60 5.74
N ILE A 31 6.93 -29.03 5.49
CA ILE A 31 6.04 -29.39 4.38
C ILE A 31 5.84 -28.16 3.52
N ASN A 32 6.18 -28.23 2.23
CA ASN A 32 5.94 -27.14 1.30
C ASN A 32 4.42 -26.92 1.13
N LYS A 33 3.93 -25.68 1.26
CA LYS A 33 2.50 -25.36 1.16
C LYS A 33 1.92 -25.52 -0.24
N TYR A 34 2.77 -25.53 -1.27
CA TYR A 34 2.37 -25.47 -2.67
C TYR A 34 2.89 -26.65 -3.51
N SER A 35 3.47 -27.67 -2.87
CA SER A 35 3.88 -28.92 -3.52
C SER A 35 3.90 -30.06 -2.50
N ASP A 36 4.07 -31.30 -2.97
CA ASP A 36 4.14 -32.48 -2.09
C ASP A 36 5.53 -32.65 -1.42
N ALA A 37 6.44 -31.69 -1.58
CA ALA A 37 7.78 -31.74 -1.01
C ALA A 37 7.76 -31.61 0.51
N GLN A 38 8.51 -32.49 1.20
CA GLN A 38 8.68 -32.43 2.65
C GLN A 38 10.04 -32.97 3.08
N LEU A 39 10.53 -32.50 4.22
CA LEU A 39 11.80 -32.95 4.80
C LEU A 39 11.79 -32.85 6.32
N LEU A 40 12.25 -33.91 6.99
CA LEU A 40 12.50 -33.88 8.43
C LEU A 40 13.87 -33.26 8.70
N VAL A 41 13.91 -32.19 9.50
CA VAL A 41 15.14 -31.50 9.89
C VAL A 41 15.20 -31.29 11.41
N GLY A 42 16.35 -30.92 11.95
CA GLY A 42 16.44 -30.50 13.35
C GLY A 42 15.78 -29.13 13.58
N ALA A 43 15.25 -28.89 14.78
CA ALA A 43 14.62 -27.61 15.12
C ALA A 43 15.46 -26.36 14.80
N PRO A 44 16.79 -26.31 15.04
CA PRO A 44 17.63 -25.15 14.67
C PRO A 44 17.67 -24.87 13.15
N VAL A 45 17.60 -25.92 12.33
CA VAL A 45 17.52 -25.77 10.86
C VAL A 45 16.18 -25.13 10.50
N ALA A 46 15.07 -25.70 10.96
CA ALA A 46 13.74 -25.16 10.68
C ALA A 46 13.59 -23.68 11.10
N HIS A 47 14.15 -23.31 12.26
CA HIS A 47 14.08 -21.94 12.79
C HIS A 47 14.88 -20.92 11.98
N SER A 48 15.95 -21.35 11.30
CA SER A 48 16.83 -20.47 10.53
C SER A 48 16.40 -20.29 9.07
N MET A 49 15.64 -21.25 8.51
CA MET A 49 15.24 -21.21 7.10
C MET A 49 14.39 -20.01 6.66
N PRO A 50 13.57 -19.36 7.51
CA PRO A 50 12.91 -18.11 7.14
C PRO A 50 13.87 -17.00 6.67
N MET A 51 15.15 -17.04 7.08
CA MET A 51 16.17 -16.09 6.61
C MET A 51 16.60 -16.30 5.14
N CYS A 52 16.27 -17.47 4.58
CA CYS A 52 16.63 -17.87 3.22
C CYS A 52 15.48 -17.64 2.21
N ARG A 53 14.43 -16.88 2.56
CA ARG A 53 13.28 -16.61 1.69
C ARG A 53 13.53 -15.60 0.56
N VAL A 54 14.71 -14.99 0.52
CA VAL A 54 15.07 -14.03 -0.54
C VAL A 54 15.88 -14.72 -1.62
N PHE A 55 15.56 -14.53 -2.90
CA PHE A 55 16.30 -15.16 -4.00
C PHE A 55 17.78 -14.74 -4.01
N ARG A 56 18.66 -15.72 -3.78
CA ARG A 56 20.12 -15.60 -3.70
C ARG A 56 20.78 -16.89 -4.16
N THR A 57 22.10 -16.87 -4.36
CA THR A 57 22.86 -18.12 -4.48
C THR A 57 22.90 -18.88 -3.15
N LEU A 58 23.16 -20.19 -3.19
CA LEU A 58 23.31 -20.98 -1.96
C LEU A 58 24.48 -20.46 -1.11
N GLU A 59 25.59 -20.06 -1.74
CA GLU A 59 26.74 -19.46 -1.07
C GLU A 59 26.35 -18.17 -0.33
N GLN A 60 25.54 -17.32 -0.95
CA GLN A 60 25.05 -16.09 -0.33
C GLN A 60 24.10 -16.40 0.83
N HIS A 61 23.24 -17.42 0.72
CA HIS A 61 22.42 -17.88 1.85
C HIS A 61 23.28 -18.38 3.00
N ALA A 62 24.32 -19.17 2.71
CA ALA A 62 25.25 -19.62 3.74
C ALA A 62 25.99 -18.45 4.41
N GLN A 63 26.37 -17.42 3.67
CA GLN A 63 26.95 -16.20 4.24
C GLN A 63 25.96 -15.49 5.17
N VAL A 64 24.71 -15.32 4.76
CA VAL A 64 23.66 -14.69 5.60
C VAL A 64 23.44 -15.48 6.90
N LEU A 65 23.31 -16.81 6.81
CA LEU A 65 23.11 -17.67 7.98
C LEU A 65 24.31 -17.63 8.94
N THR A 66 25.52 -17.76 8.43
CA THR A 66 26.75 -17.77 9.24
C THR A 66 27.09 -16.41 9.84
N ALA A 67 26.66 -15.31 9.22
CA ALA A 67 26.81 -13.96 9.77
C ALA A 67 25.74 -13.61 10.82
N SER A 68 24.53 -14.19 10.69
CA SER A 68 23.40 -13.82 11.55
C SER A 68 23.22 -14.75 12.75
N ILE A 69 23.74 -15.97 12.69
CA ILE A 69 23.58 -16.99 13.73
C ILE A 69 24.97 -17.30 14.30
N PRO A 70 25.30 -16.81 15.52
CA PRO A 70 26.62 -16.99 16.12
C PRO A 70 27.08 -18.44 16.20
N GLU A 71 26.17 -19.38 16.44
CA GLU A 71 26.45 -20.81 16.52
C GLU A 71 26.94 -21.39 15.19
N LEU A 72 26.58 -20.77 14.06
CA LEU A 72 26.99 -21.19 12.72
C LEU A 72 28.28 -20.52 12.25
N ALA A 73 28.87 -19.62 13.04
CA ALA A 73 30.11 -18.93 12.67
C ALA A 73 31.23 -19.94 12.34
N GLY A 74 31.83 -19.80 11.15
CA GLY A 74 32.87 -20.71 10.65
C GLY A 74 32.35 -22.06 10.09
N GLN A 75 31.05 -22.36 10.18
CA GLN A 75 30.47 -23.64 9.71
C GLN A 75 29.97 -23.60 8.26
N HIS A 76 30.59 -22.79 7.41
CA HIS A 76 30.08 -22.51 6.04
C HIS A 76 29.86 -23.80 5.22
N ALA A 77 30.79 -24.75 5.27
CA ALA A 77 30.68 -26.00 4.52
C ALA A 77 29.49 -26.87 4.98
N ASP A 78 29.18 -26.91 6.27
CA ASP A 78 28.07 -27.70 6.80
C ASP A 78 26.72 -27.03 6.52
N VAL A 79 26.66 -25.70 6.61
CA VAL A 79 25.49 -24.94 6.15
C VAL A 79 25.19 -25.21 4.68
N MET A 80 26.23 -25.22 3.82
CA MET A 80 26.08 -25.55 2.40
C MET A 80 25.55 -26.98 2.16
N LYS A 81 25.93 -27.97 2.98
CA LYS A 81 25.37 -29.33 2.89
C LYS A 81 23.87 -29.33 3.22
N VAL A 82 23.47 -28.62 4.28
CA VAL A 82 22.05 -28.50 4.68
C VAL A 82 21.23 -27.81 3.60
N LEU A 83 21.73 -26.70 3.04
CA LEU A 83 21.06 -25.99 1.95
C LEU A 83 20.91 -26.87 0.69
N ASN A 84 21.92 -27.67 0.35
CA ASN A 84 21.81 -28.63 -0.76
C ASN A 84 20.79 -29.73 -0.46
N MET A 85 20.74 -30.25 0.77
CA MET A 85 19.73 -31.24 1.17
C MET A 85 18.31 -30.69 1.05
N LEU A 86 18.07 -29.44 1.45
CA LEU A 86 16.78 -28.76 1.28
C LEU A 86 16.43 -28.54 -0.20
N LYS A 87 17.42 -28.16 -1.01
CA LYS A 87 17.26 -28.01 -2.47
C LYS A 87 16.88 -29.34 -3.11
N ASP A 88 17.63 -30.41 -2.83
CA ASP A 88 17.40 -31.73 -3.41
C ASP A 88 16.06 -32.34 -2.96
N ALA A 89 15.56 -31.93 -1.78
CA ALA A 89 14.23 -32.27 -1.28
C ALA A 89 13.09 -31.41 -1.87
N GLY A 90 13.38 -30.44 -2.73
CA GLY A 90 12.36 -29.55 -3.34
C GLY A 90 11.84 -28.44 -2.41
N LEU A 91 12.54 -28.13 -1.32
CA LEU A 91 12.19 -27.06 -0.39
C LEU A 91 12.88 -25.72 -0.70
N MET A 92 13.70 -25.67 -1.75
CA MET A 92 14.25 -24.44 -2.31
C MET A 92 13.60 -24.17 -3.67
N THR A 93 12.81 -23.12 -3.75
CA THR A 93 12.18 -22.64 -4.99
C THR A 93 13.25 -22.04 -5.90
N THR A 94 13.28 -22.43 -7.17
CA THR A 94 14.19 -21.87 -8.18
C THR A 94 13.58 -20.62 -8.80
N ALA A 95 14.42 -19.65 -9.17
CA ALA A 95 13.96 -18.44 -9.86
C ALA A 95 13.28 -18.78 -11.20
N GLU A 96 13.77 -19.81 -11.90
CA GLU A 96 13.22 -20.30 -13.16
C GLU A 96 11.78 -20.77 -13.01
N SER A 97 11.46 -21.53 -11.95
CA SER A 97 10.08 -21.98 -11.71
C SER A 97 9.09 -20.83 -11.49
N VAL A 98 9.58 -19.72 -10.95
CA VAL A 98 8.79 -18.49 -10.76
C VAL A 98 8.65 -17.75 -12.09
N CYS A 99 9.75 -17.62 -12.85
CA CYS A 99 9.72 -17.04 -14.21
C CYS A 99 8.73 -17.79 -15.11
N ASP A 100 8.76 -19.13 -15.13
CA ASP A 100 7.84 -19.94 -15.92
C ASP A 100 6.38 -19.66 -15.55
N ARG A 101 6.09 -19.54 -14.25
CA ARG A 101 4.75 -19.24 -13.74
C ARG A 101 4.29 -17.82 -14.06
N LEU A 102 5.18 -16.83 -13.99
CA LEU A 102 4.86 -15.42 -14.27
C LEU A 102 4.79 -15.11 -15.77
N ASN A 103 5.56 -15.84 -16.59
CA ASN A 103 5.59 -15.70 -18.04
C ASN A 103 4.62 -16.66 -18.76
N ALA A 104 3.83 -17.43 -18.00
CA ALA A 104 2.86 -18.36 -18.57
C ALA A 104 1.93 -17.62 -19.57
N PRO A 105 1.61 -18.21 -20.74
CA PRO A 105 0.78 -17.57 -21.72
C PRO A 105 -0.59 -17.20 -21.14
N VAL A 106 -1.00 -15.96 -21.34
CA VAL A 106 -2.33 -15.45 -20.99
C VAL A 106 -3.02 -14.92 -22.24
N PRO A 107 -4.37 -15.04 -22.33
CA PRO A 107 -5.11 -14.43 -23.42
C PRO A 107 -4.85 -12.92 -23.49
N PRO A 108 -4.88 -12.32 -24.70
CA PRO A 108 -4.79 -10.87 -24.82
C PRO A 108 -5.93 -10.18 -24.05
N PRO A 109 -5.73 -8.97 -23.53
CA PRO A 109 -6.81 -8.23 -22.89
C PRO A 109 -7.82 -7.80 -23.96
N VAL A 110 -9.06 -8.26 -23.82
CA VAL A 110 -10.17 -7.89 -24.71
C VAL A 110 -11.22 -7.16 -23.86
N ASP A 111 -11.73 -6.04 -24.36
CA ASP A 111 -12.85 -5.29 -23.78
C ASP A 111 -12.70 -4.96 -22.29
N LEU A 112 -11.55 -4.38 -21.90
CA LEU A 112 -11.37 -3.90 -20.54
C LEU A 112 -12.48 -2.92 -20.14
N PRO A 113 -13.04 -3.04 -18.93
CA PRO A 113 -14.05 -2.11 -18.45
C PRO A 113 -13.58 -0.66 -18.54
N PRO A 114 -14.51 0.30 -18.75
CA PRO A 114 -14.13 1.70 -18.93
C PRO A 114 -13.48 2.27 -17.67
N THR A 115 -12.71 3.33 -17.86
CA THR A 115 -12.12 4.10 -16.76
C THR A 115 -12.98 5.31 -16.42
N ARG A 116 -13.17 5.58 -15.12
CA ARG A 116 -13.75 6.81 -14.58
C ARG A 116 -12.70 7.53 -13.73
N VAL A 117 -12.60 8.85 -13.89
CA VAL A 117 -11.62 9.68 -13.18
C VAL A 117 -12.34 10.47 -12.09
N PHE A 118 -11.75 10.51 -10.90
CA PHE A 118 -12.27 11.19 -9.73
C PHE A 118 -11.21 12.12 -9.15
N ILE A 119 -11.59 13.37 -8.89
CA ILE A 119 -10.84 14.30 -8.07
C ILE A 119 -11.54 14.37 -6.72
N ILE A 120 -10.80 14.27 -5.62
CA ILE A 120 -11.34 14.46 -4.27
C ILE A 120 -10.84 15.80 -3.71
N THR A 121 -11.74 16.58 -3.11
CA THR A 121 -11.42 17.90 -2.55
C THR A 121 -12.20 18.17 -1.27
N CYS A 122 -11.69 19.07 -0.42
CA CYS A 122 -12.37 19.56 0.77
C CYS A 122 -11.85 20.97 1.08
N ASP A 123 -12.70 21.98 0.90
CA ASP A 123 -12.42 23.39 1.20
C ASP A 123 -11.20 24.00 0.46
N ARG A 124 -10.92 23.56 -0.77
CA ARG A 124 -9.69 23.92 -1.53
C ARG A 124 -9.93 24.36 -2.99
N PRO A 125 -10.71 25.42 -3.25
CA PRO A 125 -11.03 25.86 -4.62
C PRO A 125 -9.83 26.26 -5.48
N ALA A 126 -8.78 26.82 -4.87
CA ALA A 126 -7.58 27.17 -5.62
C ALA A 126 -6.80 25.92 -6.08
N ALA A 127 -6.82 24.82 -5.31
CA ALA A 127 -6.12 23.59 -5.68
C ALA A 127 -6.87 22.91 -6.83
N VAL A 128 -8.20 22.82 -6.71
CA VAL A 128 -9.10 22.33 -7.76
C VAL A 128 -8.88 23.08 -9.06
N THR A 129 -8.92 24.42 -9.05
CA THR A 129 -8.72 25.22 -10.27
C THR A 129 -7.39 24.90 -10.95
N ARG A 130 -6.30 24.84 -10.17
CA ARG A 130 -4.96 24.53 -10.69
C ARG A 130 -4.87 23.11 -11.27
N LEU A 131 -5.50 22.13 -10.62
CA LEU A 131 -5.55 20.76 -11.13
C LEU A 131 -6.34 20.68 -12.44
N LEU A 132 -7.53 21.28 -12.49
CA LEU A 132 -8.39 21.30 -13.69
C LEU A 132 -7.66 21.95 -14.89
N ASP A 133 -6.97 23.07 -14.68
CA ASP A 133 -6.13 23.70 -15.70
C ASP A 133 -5.03 22.75 -16.21
N SER A 134 -4.41 21.99 -15.31
CA SER A 134 -3.36 21.03 -15.69
C SER A 134 -3.93 19.83 -16.46
N MET A 135 -5.15 19.38 -16.16
CA MET A 135 -5.83 18.32 -16.90
C MET A 135 -6.16 18.74 -18.33
N LEU A 136 -6.63 19.98 -18.53
CA LEU A 136 -6.87 20.53 -19.88
C LEU A 136 -5.59 20.54 -20.73
N ARG A 137 -4.43 20.82 -20.10
CA ARG A 137 -3.12 20.80 -20.77
C ARG A 137 -2.60 19.39 -21.04
N ALA A 138 -2.93 18.42 -20.18
CA ALA A 138 -2.52 17.03 -20.35
C ALA A 138 -3.19 16.38 -21.57
N GLY A 139 -4.46 16.75 -21.85
CA GLY A 139 -5.23 16.24 -22.98
C GLY A 139 -5.80 14.83 -22.73
N ASN A 140 -6.34 14.20 -23.77
CA ASN A 140 -6.82 12.81 -23.78
C ASN A 140 -7.98 12.45 -22.81
N LEU A 141 -8.62 13.45 -22.22
CA LEU A 141 -9.69 13.22 -21.23
C LEU A 141 -10.88 12.44 -21.80
N THR A 142 -11.17 12.54 -23.10
CA THR A 142 -12.25 11.82 -23.80
C THR A 142 -12.05 10.30 -23.88
N ARG A 143 -10.87 9.79 -23.51
CA ARG A 143 -10.61 8.34 -23.43
C ARG A 143 -11.28 7.71 -22.19
N HIS A 144 -11.64 8.53 -21.21
CA HIS A 144 -12.35 8.08 -20.01
C HIS A 144 -13.86 8.19 -20.23
N GLN A 145 -14.63 7.30 -19.57
CA GLN A 145 -16.08 7.31 -19.69
C GLN A 145 -16.70 8.53 -18.98
N ALA A 146 -16.14 8.93 -17.84
CA ALA A 146 -16.65 10.05 -17.06
C ALA A 146 -15.55 10.64 -16.16
N LEU A 147 -15.70 11.93 -15.86
CA LEU A 147 -14.88 12.68 -14.91
C LEU A 147 -15.77 13.18 -13.78
N PHE A 148 -15.29 13.14 -12.54
CA PHE A 148 -16.02 13.64 -11.37
C PHE A 148 -15.12 14.49 -10.48
N LEU A 149 -15.65 15.59 -9.97
CA LEU A 149 -15.14 16.23 -8.75
C LEU A 149 -16.06 15.80 -7.60
N VAL A 150 -15.52 15.05 -6.64
CA VAL A 150 -16.22 14.65 -5.43
C VAL A 150 -15.82 15.60 -4.30
N ASP A 151 -16.77 16.44 -3.89
CA ASP A 151 -16.52 17.57 -3.01
C ASP A 151 -17.00 17.29 -1.57
N ASP A 152 -16.04 17.27 -0.66
CA ASP A 152 -16.21 17.05 0.77
C ASP A 152 -16.23 18.33 1.61
N SER A 153 -16.26 19.50 0.96
CA SER A 153 -16.16 20.82 1.58
C SER A 153 -17.19 21.03 2.70
N ARG A 154 -16.74 21.74 3.74
CA ARG A 154 -17.55 22.08 4.91
C ARG A 154 -17.99 23.52 4.89
N ASP A 155 -17.23 24.38 4.23
CA ASP A 155 -17.59 25.76 3.96
C ASP A 155 -18.43 25.83 2.67
N PRO A 156 -19.70 26.26 2.75
CA PRO A 156 -20.56 26.41 1.57
C PRO A 156 -19.97 27.35 0.52
N ALA A 157 -19.19 28.37 0.90
CA ALA A 157 -18.58 29.29 -0.04
C ALA A 157 -17.44 28.64 -0.83
N ASN A 158 -16.71 27.71 -0.21
CA ASN A 158 -15.69 26.93 -0.93
C ASN A 158 -16.32 25.89 -1.84
N ALA A 159 -17.39 25.23 -1.38
CA ALA A 159 -18.15 24.29 -2.20
C ALA A 159 -18.71 24.97 -3.47
N GLU A 160 -19.22 26.20 -3.35
CA GLU A 160 -19.72 26.94 -4.51
C GLU A 160 -18.60 27.29 -5.49
N LYS A 161 -17.44 27.75 -5.00
CA LYS A 161 -16.27 28.01 -5.86
C LYS A 161 -15.76 26.75 -6.56
N ASN A 162 -15.80 25.60 -5.90
CA ASN A 162 -15.47 24.31 -6.50
C ASN A 162 -16.45 23.96 -7.63
N ARG A 163 -17.75 24.17 -7.41
CA ARG A 163 -18.80 23.99 -8.43
C ARG A 163 -18.56 24.91 -9.63
N GLU A 164 -18.33 26.19 -9.39
CA GLU A 164 -18.00 27.17 -10.43
C GLU A 164 -16.75 26.75 -11.23
N ALA A 165 -15.71 26.24 -10.57
CA ALA A 165 -14.51 25.75 -11.24
C ALA A 165 -14.80 24.57 -12.20
N VAL A 166 -15.68 23.64 -11.80
CA VAL A 166 -16.16 22.55 -12.68
C VAL A 166 -16.96 23.10 -13.86
N GLU A 167 -17.83 24.07 -13.63
CA GLU A 167 -18.60 24.72 -14.71
C GLU A 167 -17.68 25.39 -15.73
N GLN A 168 -16.66 26.13 -15.27
CA GLN A 168 -15.67 26.75 -16.15
C GLN A 168 -14.83 25.72 -16.92
N PHE A 169 -14.42 24.64 -16.26
CA PHE A 169 -13.72 23.54 -16.91
C PHE A 169 -14.57 22.92 -18.03
N ASN A 170 -15.88 22.73 -17.81
CA ASN A 170 -16.80 22.18 -18.80
C ASN A 170 -17.05 23.09 -20.01
N LEU A 171 -16.76 24.39 -19.93
CA LEU A 171 -16.83 25.29 -21.08
C LEU A 171 -15.72 25.02 -22.12
N THR A 172 -14.63 24.37 -21.71
CA THR A 172 -13.44 24.15 -22.54
C THR A 172 -13.08 22.69 -22.73
N CYS A 173 -13.44 21.82 -21.77
CA CYS A 173 -13.17 20.39 -21.85
C CYS A 173 -14.13 19.71 -22.83
N PRO A 174 -13.63 18.84 -23.74
CA PRO A 174 -14.49 18.04 -24.63
C PRO A 174 -15.31 16.96 -23.91
N LEU A 175 -15.01 16.67 -22.64
CA LEU A 175 -15.76 15.73 -21.80
C LEU A 175 -16.21 16.44 -20.52
N ASN A 176 -17.51 16.56 -20.32
CA ASN A 176 -18.05 17.20 -19.12
C ASN A 176 -17.68 16.42 -17.86
N MET A 177 -17.23 17.15 -16.84
CA MET A 177 -17.04 16.69 -15.48
C MET A 177 -18.32 16.90 -14.68
N GLY A 178 -18.73 15.86 -13.94
CA GLY A 178 -19.80 15.94 -12.96
C GLY A 178 -19.31 16.50 -11.62
N TYR A 179 -20.00 17.50 -11.09
CA TYR A 179 -19.80 17.95 -9.71
C TYR A 179 -20.65 17.12 -8.76
N PHE A 180 -20.03 16.51 -7.74
CA PHE A 180 -20.68 15.66 -6.76
C PHE A 180 -20.40 16.18 -5.34
N GLY A 181 -21.20 17.13 -4.87
CA GLY A 181 -21.04 17.75 -3.55
C GLY A 181 -22.05 17.24 -2.53
N ALA A 182 -22.25 18.00 -1.45
CA ALA A 182 -23.10 17.61 -0.33
C ALA A 182 -24.55 17.28 -0.73
N ARG A 183 -25.13 17.98 -1.73
CA ARG A 183 -26.49 17.71 -2.20
C ARG A 183 -26.57 16.37 -2.93
N GLU A 184 -25.68 16.17 -3.91
CA GLU A 184 -25.61 14.96 -4.73
C GLU A 184 -25.29 13.74 -3.86
N SER A 185 -24.39 13.90 -2.88
CA SER A 185 -24.09 12.86 -1.88
C SER A 185 -25.30 12.49 -1.02
N ARG A 186 -26.10 13.47 -0.56
CA ARG A 186 -27.33 13.18 0.21
C ARG A 186 -28.38 12.46 -0.63
N GLN A 187 -28.58 12.88 -1.88
CA GLN A 187 -29.52 12.22 -2.80
C GLN A 187 -29.08 10.77 -3.08
N PHE A 188 -27.78 10.55 -3.34
CA PHE A 188 -27.25 9.22 -3.57
C PHE A 188 -27.39 8.31 -2.34
N MET A 189 -27.07 8.84 -1.15
CA MET A 189 -27.28 8.12 0.11
C MET A 189 -28.76 7.78 0.34
N ALA A 190 -29.67 8.72 0.10
CA ALA A 190 -31.11 8.50 0.22
C ALA A 190 -31.59 7.40 -0.74
N GLY A 191 -31.14 7.41 -1.99
CA GLY A 191 -31.47 6.38 -2.97
C GLY A 191 -30.91 4.99 -2.62
N LEU A 192 -29.77 4.93 -1.92
CA LEU A 192 -29.25 3.67 -1.37
C LEU A 192 -30.10 3.17 -0.20
N ILE A 193 -30.50 4.05 0.72
CA ILE A 193 -31.35 3.72 1.87
C ILE A 193 -32.73 3.26 1.40
N GLU A 194 -33.31 3.92 0.40
CA GLU A 194 -34.59 3.52 -0.18
C GLU A 194 -34.54 2.10 -0.76
N GLN A 195 -33.46 1.73 -1.46
CA GLN A 195 -33.29 0.38 -2.01
C GLN A 195 -32.93 -0.66 -0.95
N LEU A 196 -32.28 -0.24 0.14
CA LEU A 196 -31.73 -1.12 1.18
C LEU A 196 -32.04 -0.58 2.58
N PRO A 197 -33.32 -0.48 2.99
CA PRO A 197 -33.69 0.12 4.27
C PRO A 197 -33.08 -0.62 5.47
N GLU A 198 -32.98 -1.96 5.36
CA GLU A 198 -32.34 -2.83 6.35
C GLU A 198 -30.83 -2.56 6.52
N GLN A 199 -30.22 -1.75 5.64
CA GLN A 199 -28.79 -1.42 5.64
C GLN A 199 -28.52 0.05 5.97
N GLU A 200 -29.53 0.82 6.38
CA GLU A 200 -29.42 2.26 6.63
C GLU A 200 -28.27 2.61 7.58
N ALA A 201 -28.13 1.90 8.70
CA ALA A 201 -27.08 2.18 9.68
C ALA A 201 -25.67 2.04 9.07
N SER A 202 -25.46 1.03 8.23
CA SER A 202 -24.21 0.76 7.52
C SER A 202 -23.93 1.79 6.43
N ILE A 203 -24.96 2.17 5.66
CA ILE A 203 -24.86 3.21 4.63
C ILE A 203 -24.47 4.54 5.29
N ARG A 204 -25.15 4.92 6.38
CA ARG A 204 -24.84 6.14 7.12
C ARG A 204 -23.47 6.11 7.77
N PHE A 205 -23.04 4.96 8.30
CA PHE A 205 -21.69 4.81 8.81
C PHE A 205 -20.64 5.17 7.74
N LEU A 206 -20.83 4.70 6.51
CA LEU A 206 -19.86 4.89 5.43
C LEU A 206 -19.93 6.27 4.75
N LEU A 207 -21.11 6.89 4.67
CA LEU A 207 -21.35 8.04 3.76
C LEU A 207 -21.90 9.30 4.42
N ASP A 208 -22.45 9.23 5.64
CA ASP A 208 -23.13 10.37 6.26
C ASP A 208 -22.11 11.38 6.80
N GLN A 209 -22.05 12.57 6.19
CA GLN A 209 -21.14 13.64 6.61
C GLN A 209 -21.48 14.17 8.01
N ASP A 210 -22.78 14.24 8.35
CA ASP A 210 -23.23 14.80 9.63
C ASP A 210 -22.85 13.91 10.80
N ARG A 211 -22.88 12.58 10.60
CA ARG A 211 -22.40 11.59 11.57
C ARG A 211 -20.95 11.84 11.99
N TRP A 212 -20.13 12.32 11.07
CA TRP A 212 -18.69 12.47 11.23
C TRP A 212 -18.24 13.93 11.40
N ARG A 213 -19.17 14.82 11.74
CA ARG A 213 -18.89 16.24 11.93
C ARG A 213 -17.70 16.46 12.89
N GLY A 214 -16.74 17.28 12.44
CA GLY A 214 -15.53 17.60 13.22
C GLY A 214 -14.41 16.56 13.13
N ARG A 215 -14.57 15.48 12.37
CA ARG A 215 -13.51 14.50 12.07
C ARG A 215 -12.98 14.72 10.65
N GLU A 216 -11.74 14.36 10.39
CA GLU A 216 -11.24 14.23 9.02
C GLU A 216 -11.96 13.08 8.31
N THR A 217 -12.42 13.29 7.07
CA THR A 217 -13.38 12.41 6.36
C THR A 217 -12.82 11.85 5.04
N TYR A 218 -11.50 11.65 4.97
CA TYR A 218 -10.80 11.20 3.75
C TYR A 218 -11.40 9.91 3.16
N GLY A 219 -11.72 8.93 4.01
CA GLY A 219 -12.29 7.67 3.55
C GLY A 219 -13.74 7.77 3.07
N ARG A 220 -14.52 8.73 3.58
CA ARG A 220 -15.91 8.96 3.15
C ARG A 220 -15.97 9.35 1.67
N VAL A 221 -15.15 10.32 1.27
CA VAL A 221 -15.08 10.75 -0.14
C VAL A 221 -14.55 9.63 -1.04
N ARG A 222 -13.56 8.85 -0.57
CA ARG A 222 -13.09 7.65 -1.30
C ARG A 222 -14.16 6.57 -1.42
N ASN A 223 -15.00 6.36 -0.41
CA ASN A 223 -16.16 5.45 -0.51
C ASN A 223 -17.16 5.91 -1.58
N LEU A 224 -17.41 7.21 -1.72
CA LEU A 224 -18.23 7.72 -2.83
C LEU A 224 -17.59 7.40 -4.18
N THR A 225 -16.27 7.56 -4.34
CA THR A 225 -15.58 7.18 -5.58
C THR A 225 -15.74 5.69 -5.90
N LEU A 226 -15.65 4.80 -4.89
CA LEU A 226 -15.89 3.36 -5.07
C LEU A 226 -17.35 3.08 -5.47
N LEU A 227 -18.33 3.73 -4.84
CA LEU A 227 -19.73 3.49 -5.18
C LEU A 227 -20.13 4.04 -6.55
N LEU A 228 -19.52 5.15 -6.97
CA LEU A 228 -19.70 5.75 -8.30
C LEU A 228 -18.90 5.06 -9.41
N SER A 229 -18.08 4.05 -9.11
CA SER A 229 -17.26 3.36 -10.10
C SER A 229 -17.46 1.84 -10.12
N VAL A 230 -18.54 1.33 -9.50
CA VAL A 230 -18.84 -0.11 -9.47
C VAL A 230 -18.92 -0.64 -10.91
N GLY A 231 -18.12 -1.67 -11.22
CA GLY A 231 -18.04 -2.27 -12.56
C GLY A 231 -17.14 -1.51 -13.54
N CYS A 232 -16.44 -0.47 -13.08
CA CYS A 232 -15.49 0.31 -13.85
C CYS A 232 -14.11 0.28 -13.19
N ARG A 233 -13.11 0.77 -13.90
CA ARG A 233 -11.79 1.07 -13.34
C ARG A 233 -11.77 2.53 -12.87
N ALA A 234 -11.44 2.80 -11.62
CA ALA A 234 -11.40 4.16 -11.09
C ALA A 234 -9.97 4.69 -11.09
N ILE A 235 -9.77 5.94 -11.47
CA ILE A 235 -8.51 6.67 -11.24
C ILE A 235 -8.85 7.83 -10.32
N VAL A 236 -8.25 7.85 -9.13
CA VAL A 236 -8.54 8.83 -8.08
C VAL A 236 -7.34 9.74 -7.90
N MET A 237 -7.58 11.06 -7.90
CA MET A 237 -6.57 12.10 -7.74
C MET A 237 -6.91 12.98 -6.54
N ASP A 238 -5.89 13.33 -5.75
CA ASP A 238 -5.97 14.40 -4.76
C ASP A 238 -5.95 15.77 -5.49
N ASP A 239 -6.53 16.81 -4.89
CA ASP A 239 -6.69 18.13 -5.51
C ASP A 239 -5.40 18.96 -5.63
N ASP A 240 -4.37 18.61 -4.89
CA ASP A 240 -3.09 19.33 -4.80
C ASP A 240 -1.99 18.76 -5.69
N VAL A 241 -2.33 17.84 -6.60
CA VAL A 241 -1.43 17.38 -7.66
C VAL A 241 -1.50 18.24 -8.93
N ILE A 242 -0.48 18.10 -9.77
CA ILE A 242 -0.50 18.54 -11.17
C ILE A 242 -0.70 17.30 -12.05
N CYS A 243 -1.63 17.35 -13.00
CA CYS A 243 -1.88 16.29 -13.96
C CYS A 243 -0.75 16.20 -15.01
N ALA A 244 0.41 15.72 -14.58
CA ALA A 244 1.60 15.51 -15.39
C ALA A 244 2.39 14.33 -14.83
N ALA A 245 2.80 13.40 -15.69
CA ALA A 245 3.74 12.36 -15.31
C ALA A 245 5.18 12.90 -15.43
N VAL A 246 6.00 12.58 -14.43
CA VAL A 246 7.42 12.94 -14.35
C VAL A 246 8.21 11.65 -14.22
N ASP A 247 9.18 11.43 -15.11
CA ASP A 247 10.03 10.24 -15.05
C ASP A 247 10.77 10.16 -13.71
N SER A 248 10.99 8.95 -13.21
CA SER A 248 11.91 8.74 -12.09
C SER A 248 13.29 9.30 -12.45
N PRO A 249 13.91 10.16 -11.61
CA PRO A 249 15.27 10.65 -11.84
C PRO A 249 16.31 9.51 -11.82
N TYR A 250 15.94 8.34 -11.29
CA TYR A 250 16.77 7.15 -11.21
C TYR A 250 16.19 5.97 -11.99
N LYS A 251 15.47 6.24 -13.08
CA LYS A 251 14.87 5.22 -13.94
C LYS A 251 15.91 4.17 -14.36
N LYS A 252 15.59 2.89 -14.14
CA LYS A 252 16.43 1.73 -14.48
C LYS A 252 15.62 0.78 -15.37
N PRO A 253 16.28 -0.01 -16.24
CA PRO A 253 15.58 -1.04 -17.01
C PRO A 253 15.16 -2.21 -16.10
N GLY A 254 14.17 -2.97 -16.57
CA GLY A 254 13.69 -4.20 -15.93
C GLY A 254 12.48 -3.97 -15.01
N LEU A 255 12.02 -5.07 -14.42
CA LEU A 255 10.92 -5.11 -13.47
C LEU A 255 11.45 -5.39 -12.07
N GLN A 256 10.65 -5.11 -11.06
CA GLN A 256 11.00 -5.40 -9.67
C GLN A 256 9.82 -6.02 -8.93
N PHE A 257 10.11 -6.88 -7.96
CA PHE A 257 9.10 -7.66 -7.24
C PHE A 257 9.37 -7.63 -5.73
N GLY A 258 8.33 -7.34 -4.95
CA GLY A 258 8.35 -7.37 -3.50
C GLY A 258 7.91 -6.07 -2.84
N ASN A 259 7.87 -6.10 -1.51
CA ASN A 259 7.57 -4.92 -0.70
C ASN A 259 8.86 -4.15 -0.43
N LEU A 260 9.20 -3.24 -1.33
CA LEU A 260 10.48 -2.53 -1.35
C LEU A 260 10.26 -1.08 -0.91
N GLU A 261 11.15 -0.58 -0.07
CA GLU A 261 11.13 0.83 0.33
C GLU A 261 11.29 1.72 -0.92
N ARG A 262 10.51 2.80 -0.98
CA ARG A 262 10.66 3.81 -2.02
C ARG A 262 12.01 4.49 -1.88
N GLU A 263 12.67 4.75 -3.00
CA GLU A 263 13.88 5.55 -3.06
C GLU A 263 13.53 7.05 -2.97
N ALA A 264 14.46 7.86 -2.43
CA ALA A 264 14.31 9.28 -2.22
C ALA A 264 15.46 10.12 -2.79
N GLU A 265 15.13 11.32 -3.28
CA GLU A 265 16.07 12.38 -3.69
C GLU A 265 15.60 13.74 -3.16
N PHE A 266 16.56 14.63 -2.91
CA PHE A 266 16.36 15.88 -2.18
C PHE A 266 16.57 17.09 -3.09
N TYR A 267 15.64 18.03 -3.00
CA TYR A 267 15.66 19.27 -3.77
C TYR A 267 15.59 20.47 -2.83
N ARG A 268 16.18 21.58 -3.26
CA ARG A 268 16.17 22.82 -2.46
C ARG A 268 14.78 23.42 -2.39
N ASP A 269 14.08 23.42 -3.53
CA ASP A 269 12.78 24.03 -3.72
C ASP A 269 12.13 23.48 -4.99
N GLN A 270 10.94 24.01 -5.31
CA GLN A 270 10.20 23.63 -6.51
C GLN A 270 10.92 24.02 -7.82
N GLN A 271 11.72 25.08 -7.83
CA GLN A 271 12.46 25.49 -9.03
C GLN A 271 13.58 24.48 -9.32
N ASP A 272 14.27 23.99 -8.28
CA ASP A 272 15.26 22.93 -8.38
C ASP A 272 14.64 21.62 -8.89
N ILE A 273 13.44 21.25 -8.42
CA ILE A 273 12.68 20.12 -8.95
C ILE A 273 12.45 20.28 -10.46
N LEU A 274 11.91 21.43 -10.89
CA LEU A 274 11.61 21.68 -12.30
C LEU A 274 12.87 21.68 -13.18
N ALA A 275 14.01 22.14 -12.66
CA ALA A 275 15.27 22.18 -13.39
C ALA A 275 15.94 20.80 -13.54
N ARG A 276 15.68 19.87 -12.62
CA ARG A 276 16.35 18.56 -12.53
C ARG A 276 15.49 17.37 -12.93
N THR A 277 14.23 17.59 -13.28
CA THR A 277 13.30 16.51 -13.61
C THR A 277 12.80 16.62 -15.05
N GLN A 278 12.45 15.47 -15.62
CA GLN A 278 11.95 15.38 -16.98
C GLN A 278 10.47 14.98 -16.96
N ARG A 279 9.63 15.77 -17.63
CA ARG A 279 8.23 15.41 -17.86
C ARG A 279 8.16 14.26 -18.87
N ALA A 280 7.36 13.25 -18.55
CA ALA A 280 7.07 12.18 -19.49
C ALA A 280 6.17 12.68 -20.64
N ASP A 281 6.11 11.92 -21.72
CA ASP A 281 5.32 12.20 -22.92
C ASP A 281 3.85 11.74 -22.81
N PHE A 282 3.42 11.30 -21.63
CA PHE A 282 2.06 10.86 -21.33
C PHE A 282 1.47 11.56 -20.09
N ASP A 283 0.15 11.49 -19.95
CA ASP A 283 -0.59 11.96 -18.78
C ASP A 283 -0.75 10.84 -17.74
N PRO A 284 -0.82 11.16 -16.43
CA PRO A 284 -0.91 10.14 -15.38
C PRO A 284 -2.20 9.31 -15.46
N LEU A 285 -3.30 9.84 -16.03
CA LEU A 285 -4.56 9.09 -16.16
C LEU A 285 -4.42 7.95 -17.17
N GLY A 286 -3.85 8.23 -18.34
CA GLY A 286 -3.46 7.22 -19.32
C GLY A 286 -2.42 6.25 -18.76
N GLY A 287 -1.46 6.76 -18.00
CA GLY A 287 -0.41 5.98 -17.33
C GLY A 287 -0.96 4.90 -16.40
N HIS A 288 -1.94 5.23 -15.54
CA HIS A 288 -2.62 4.24 -14.70
C HIS A 288 -3.53 3.30 -15.49
N ALA A 289 -4.35 3.86 -16.40
CA ALA A 289 -5.33 3.10 -17.19
C ALA A 289 -4.70 1.98 -18.03
N GLN A 290 -3.40 2.10 -18.34
CA GLN A 290 -2.71 1.17 -19.21
C GLN A 290 -2.53 -0.23 -18.58
N CYS A 291 -2.36 -0.33 -17.26
CA CYS A 291 -2.09 -1.58 -16.55
C CYS A 291 -3.20 -1.97 -15.59
N LEU A 292 -4.03 -1.02 -15.16
CA LEU A 292 -5.13 -1.28 -14.24
C LEU A 292 -6.16 -2.25 -14.84
N GLY A 293 -6.48 -3.30 -14.09
CA GLY A 293 -7.42 -4.37 -14.50
C GLY A 293 -6.82 -5.40 -15.46
N LEU A 294 -5.53 -5.30 -15.82
CA LEU A 294 -4.82 -6.39 -16.48
C LEU A 294 -4.49 -7.51 -15.48
N ASN A 295 -4.14 -8.69 -15.98
CA ASN A 295 -3.39 -9.65 -15.19
C ASN A 295 -1.87 -9.38 -15.26
N MET A 296 -1.09 -10.03 -14.39
CA MET A 296 0.36 -9.84 -14.31
C MET A 296 1.07 -10.17 -15.62
N GLY A 297 0.71 -11.25 -16.32
CA GLY A 297 1.34 -11.62 -17.59
C GLY A 297 1.15 -10.54 -18.66
N GLN A 298 -0.05 -9.98 -18.75
CA GLN A 298 -0.37 -8.86 -19.63
C GLN A 298 0.36 -7.57 -19.22
N ALA A 299 0.40 -7.26 -17.92
CA ALA A 299 1.08 -6.08 -17.40
C ALA A 299 2.60 -6.16 -17.60
N ILE A 300 3.21 -7.32 -17.34
CA ILE A 300 4.61 -7.63 -17.61
C ILE A 300 4.90 -7.37 -19.08
N ALA A 301 4.18 -8.03 -20.00
CA ALA A 301 4.38 -7.86 -21.44
C ALA A 301 4.27 -6.40 -21.88
N LYS A 302 3.39 -5.62 -21.24
CA LYS A 302 3.22 -4.20 -21.54
C LYS A 302 4.38 -3.33 -21.02
N LEU A 303 4.84 -3.58 -19.80
CA LEU A 303 5.90 -2.79 -19.15
C LEU A 303 7.30 -3.14 -19.66
N SER A 304 7.51 -4.38 -20.10
CA SER A 304 8.81 -4.89 -20.56
C SER A 304 8.95 -4.91 -22.08
N ASN A 305 8.04 -4.29 -22.84
CA ASN A 305 7.99 -4.36 -24.31
C ASN A 305 8.03 -5.82 -24.83
N GLY A 306 7.25 -6.69 -24.21
CA GLY A 306 7.11 -8.10 -24.55
C GLY A 306 8.26 -9.00 -24.08
N GLN A 307 9.24 -8.47 -23.34
CA GLN A 307 10.32 -9.30 -22.79
C GLN A 307 9.84 -10.12 -21.59
N PRO A 308 10.16 -11.42 -21.52
CA PRO A 308 9.77 -12.25 -20.37
C PRO A 308 10.59 -11.86 -19.13
N VAL A 309 9.99 -12.04 -17.95
CA VAL A 309 10.69 -11.94 -16.65
C VAL A 309 11.83 -12.93 -16.64
N GLN A 310 13.02 -12.47 -16.28
CA GLN A 310 14.22 -13.29 -16.20
C GLN A 310 14.60 -13.57 -14.74
N PRO A 311 15.36 -14.65 -14.45
CA PRO A 311 15.76 -14.98 -13.09
C PRO A 311 16.44 -13.81 -12.34
N GLN A 312 17.24 -12.99 -13.02
CA GLN A 312 17.88 -11.83 -12.40
C GLN A 312 16.91 -10.73 -11.93
N ASP A 313 15.71 -10.63 -12.52
CA ASP A 313 14.68 -9.69 -12.08
C ASP A 313 14.10 -10.09 -10.71
N LEU A 314 14.27 -11.36 -10.32
CA LEU A 314 13.84 -11.91 -9.04
C LEU A 314 14.94 -11.84 -7.97
N ALA A 315 16.17 -11.47 -8.31
CA ALA A 315 17.25 -11.37 -7.34
C ALA A 315 16.90 -10.36 -6.23
N GLY A 316 16.98 -10.77 -4.97
CA GLY A 316 16.57 -9.94 -3.84
C GLY A 316 15.06 -9.92 -3.55
N ALA A 317 14.21 -10.51 -4.41
CA ALA A 317 12.79 -10.67 -4.14
C ALA A 317 12.51 -11.79 -3.13
N ASN A 318 11.42 -11.67 -2.38
CA ASN A 318 11.01 -12.64 -1.37
C ASN A 318 10.04 -13.69 -1.95
N SER A 319 10.34 -14.97 -1.78
CA SER A 319 9.55 -16.10 -2.26
C SER A 319 8.14 -16.15 -1.69
N ALA A 320 7.93 -15.67 -0.46
CA ALA A 320 6.63 -15.66 0.22
C ALA A 320 5.55 -14.92 -0.58
N TYR A 321 5.93 -13.82 -1.24
CA TYR A 321 5.03 -13.04 -2.07
C TYR A 321 4.91 -13.63 -3.48
N LEU A 322 6.03 -14.04 -4.05
CA LEU A 322 6.09 -14.59 -5.40
C LEU A 322 5.33 -15.91 -5.53
N SER A 323 5.26 -16.72 -4.47
CA SER A 323 4.47 -17.96 -4.44
C SER A 323 2.97 -17.72 -4.59
N LEU A 324 2.50 -16.51 -4.30
CA LEU A 324 1.09 -16.13 -4.41
C LEU A 324 0.71 -15.59 -5.79
N TRP A 325 1.69 -15.36 -6.66
CA TRP A 325 1.50 -14.75 -7.97
C TRP A 325 1.71 -15.71 -9.13
N SER A 326 0.91 -15.53 -10.17
CA SER A 326 1.05 -16.15 -11.47
C SER A 326 0.79 -15.14 -12.58
N ALA A 327 0.99 -15.53 -13.84
CA ALA A 327 0.60 -14.69 -14.99
C ALA A 327 -0.88 -14.25 -14.94
N GLU A 328 -1.76 -15.02 -14.30
CA GLU A 328 -3.20 -14.74 -14.18
C GLU A 328 -3.56 -13.80 -13.02
N SER A 329 -2.62 -13.53 -12.10
CA SER A 329 -2.86 -12.65 -10.96
C SER A 329 -3.34 -11.26 -11.41
N PRO A 330 -4.48 -10.74 -10.92
CA PRO A 330 -5.00 -9.46 -11.35
C PRO A 330 -4.24 -8.28 -10.75
N ILE A 331 -4.12 -7.18 -11.52
CA ILE A 331 -3.62 -5.88 -11.06
C ILE A 331 -4.79 -5.04 -10.57
N LEU A 332 -5.04 -5.07 -9.25
CA LEU A 332 -6.18 -4.39 -8.65
C LEU A 332 -5.91 -2.93 -8.30
N VAL A 333 -4.65 -2.61 -8.00
CA VAL A 333 -4.24 -1.25 -7.68
C VAL A 333 -3.04 -0.88 -8.52
N THR A 334 -3.06 0.32 -9.08
CA THR A 334 -1.88 0.98 -9.65
C THR A 334 -1.58 2.23 -8.84
N GLN A 335 -0.32 2.48 -8.55
CA GLN A 335 0.15 3.63 -7.79
C GLN A 335 1.45 4.16 -8.42
N ASN A 336 1.89 5.34 -8.02
CA ASN A 336 3.07 6.01 -8.55
C ASN A 336 3.85 6.71 -7.43
N GLY A 337 5.04 7.22 -7.74
CA GLY A 337 5.80 8.03 -6.78
C GLY A 337 5.33 9.48 -6.71
N SER A 338 5.86 10.23 -5.75
CA SER A 338 5.54 11.65 -5.53
C SER A 338 6.75 12.52 -5.90
N MET A 339 6.48 13.69 -6.48
CA MET A 339 7.48 14.72 -6.72
C MET A 339 7.04 16.02 -6.03
N GLY A 340 7.80 16.51 -5.05
CA GLY A 340 7.38 17.59 -4.15
C GLY A 340 7.12 17.07 -2.73
N ASP A 341 6.00 17.46 -2.15
CA ASP A 341 5.60 16.98 -0.82
C ASP A 341 5.28 15.48 -0.91
N PRO A 342 5.78 14.60 -0.04
CA PRO A 342 5.52 13.16 -0.13
C PRO A 342 4.18 12.75 0.52
N GLY A 343 3.46 13.68 1.15
CA GLY A 343 2.23 13.39 1.89
C GLY A 343 2.47 12.70 3.24
N THR A 344 3.71 12.50 3.68
CA THR A 344 4.03 11.86 4.96
C THR A 344 3.69 12.78 6.15
N PRO A 345 3.25 12.24 7.30
CA PRO A 345 2.95 13.04 8.50
C PRO A 345 4.12 13.87 9.02
N GLY A 346 5.34 13.33 8.89
CA GLY A 346 6.59 13.97 9.30
C GLY A 346 7.70 13.77 8.27
N THR A 347 8.93 14.12 8.64
CA THR A 347 10.14 14.05 7.79
C THR A 347 11.21 13.10 8.36
N GLU A 348 11.01 12.59 9.57
CA GLU A 348 11.92 11.68 10.28
C GLU A 348 12.16 10.35 9.57
N TRP A 349 11.30 9.96 8.62
CA TRP A 349 11.50 8.78 7.77
C TRP A 349 12.81 8.86 6.98
N ILE A 350 13.32 10.07 6.69
CA ILE A 350 14.60 10.36 6.04
C ILE A 350 15.80 9.77 6.83
N LEU A 351 15.63 9.59 8.15
CA LEU A 351 16.69 9.05 9.02
C LEU A 351 16.80 7.53 8.92
N THR A 352 15.94 6.88 8.14
CA THR A 352 15.92 5.42 8.01
C THR A 352 15.69 5.01 6.56
N LEU A 353 16.40 5.68 5.66
CA LEU A 353 16.38 5.46 4.23
C LEU A 353 17.23 4.27 3.79
N ASP A 354 16.88 3.70 2.65
CA ASP A 354 17.71 2.72 1.96
C ASP A 354 19.13 3.26 1.67
N PRO A 355 20.12 2.38 1.42
CA PRO A 355 21.51 2.79 1.18
C PRO A 355 21.71 3.78 0.03
N ALA A 356 20.96 3.66 -1.07
CA ALA A 356 21.09 4.57 -2.20
C ALA A 356 20.58 5.97 -1.86
N SER A 357 19.43 6.06 -1.19
CA SER A 357 18.88 7.33 -0.72
C SER A 357 19.70 7.95 0.41
N SER A 358 20.25 7.14 1.32
CA SER A 358 21.18 7.58 2.37
C SER A 358 22.44 8.23 1.80
N LYS A 359 22.97 7.67 0.71
CA LYS A 359 24.09 8.28 -0.02
C LYS A 359 23.70 9.63 -0.61
N ARG A 360 22.55 9.72 -1.29
CA ARG A 360 22.04 10.98 -1.85
C ARG A 360 21.82 12.06 -0.80
N LEU A 361 21.29 11.68 0.37
CA LEU A 361 21.14 12.57 1.51
C LEU A 361 22.49 13.16 1.98
N THR A 362 23.54 12.34 1.98
CA THR A 362 24.89 12.78 2.37
C THR A 362 25.51 13.74 1.35
N GLU A 363 25.15 13.59 0.07
CA GLU A 363 25.62 14.44 -1.04
C GLU A 363 24.76 15.72 -1.22
N PHE A 364 23.59 15.80 -0.56
CA PHE A 364 22.69 16.94 -0.68
C PHE A 364 23.31 18.21 -0.07
N PRO A 365 23.41 19.33 -0.82
CA PRO A 365 24.06 20.56 -0.34
C PRO A 365 23.42 21.19 0.91
N GLY A 366 22.12 20.97 1.13
CA GLY A 366 21.43 21.46 2.33
C GLY A 366 21.69 20.62 3.59
N GLY A 367 22.42 19.50 3.45
CA GLY A 367 22.66 18.55 4.53
C GLY A 367 21.36 17.94 5.09
N ILE A 368 21.51 17.21 6.20
CA ILE A 368 20.38 16.54 6.85
C ILE A 368 19.34 17.52 7.41
N GLU A 369 19.79 18.64 7.98
CA GLU A 369 18.92 19.68 8.53
C GLU A 369 18.08 20.32 7.42
N GLY A 370 18.69 20.66 6.28
CA GLY A 370 17.97 21.19 5.13
C GLY A 370 17.00 20.17 4.53
N ALA A 371 17.39 18.90 4.45
CA ALA A 371 16.51 17.84 3.95
C ALA A 371 15.27 17.68 4.86
N LEU A 372 15.47 17.65 6.19
CA LEU A 372 14.41 17.53 7.19
C LEU A 372 13.52 18.79 7.29
N ALA A 373 14.08 19.98 7.08
CA ALA A 373 13.34 21.24 7.03
C ALA A 373 12.52 21.38 5.75
N SER A 374 13.05 20.87 4.64
CA SER A 374 12.36 20.85 3.35
C SER A 374 11.20 19.87 3.36
N ARG A 375 10.34 19.95 2.34
CA ARG A 375 9.40 18.89 1.94
C ARG A 375 9.39 18.77 0.43
N SER A 376 10.57 18.88 -0.18
CA SER A 376 10.76 18.89 -1.64
C SER A 376 11.61 17.67 -2.02
N TYR A 377 10.92 16.57 -2.28
CA TYR A 377 11.57 15.29 -2.56
C TYR A 377 11.07 14.67 -3.85
N TRP A 378 11.85 13.77 -4.40
CA TRP A 378 11.30 12.65 -5.15
C TRP A 378 11.18 11.49 -4.18
N LEU A 379 10.05 10.79 -4.18
CA LEU A 379 9.84 9.57 -3.41
C LEU A 379 9.11 8.57 -4.29
N GLY A 380 9.79 7.54 -4.79
CA GLY A 380 9.22 6.60 -5.76
C GLY A 380 10.11 5.41 -6.06
N GLN A 381 9.78 4.69 -7.14
CA GLN A 381 10.55 3.52 -7.58
C GLN A 381 11.38 3.83 -8.82
N PRO A 382 12.57 3.23 -8.98
CA PRO A 382 13.38 3.35 -10.19
C PRO A 382 12.89 2.43 -11.33
N ARG A 383 12.05 1.45 -11.02
CA ARG A 383 11.50 0.44 -11.95
C ARG A 383 10.04 0.21 -11.66
N PRO A 384 9.23 -0.25 -12.63
CA PRO A 384 7.90 -0.76 -12.32
C PRO A 384 8.02 -1.91 -11.32
N THR A 385 7.33 -1.78 -10.19
CA THR A 385 7.45 -2.68 -9.04
C THR A 385 6.12 -3.33 -8.73
N PHE A 386 6.08 -4.66 -8.74
CA PHE A 386 4.94 -5.43 -8.25
C PHE A 386 5.08 -5.67 -6.74
N THR A 387 4.10 -5.19 -5.98
CA THR A 387 4.02 -5.35 -4.51
C THR A 387 2.67 -5.94 -4.10
N LYS A 388 2.54 -6.38 -2.85
CA LYS A 388 1.29 -6.90 -2.28
C LYS A 388 0.42 -5.82 -1.68
N MET A 389 1.05 -4.89 -0.95
CA MET A 389 0.34 -3.90 -0.17
C MET A 389 0.41 -2.55 -0.89
N SER A 390 -0.75 -1.95 -1.14
CA SER A 390 -0.84 -0.61 -1.70
C SER A 390 -0.71 0.42 -0.60
N VAL A 391 0.18 1.39 -0.80
CA VAL A 391 0.33 2.55 0.08
C VAL A 391 -0.47 3.76 -0.40
N ILE A 392 -1.13 3.63 -1.56
CA ILE A 392 -1.99 4.60 -2.28
C ILE A 392 -1.34 5.99 -2.39
N SER A 393 -0.94 6.35 -3.61
CA SER A 393 -0.38 7.67 -3.91
C SER A 393 -1.47 8.72 -4.18
N GLN A 394 -1.05 9.99 -4.26
CA GLN A 394 -1.91 11.13 -4.58
C GLN A 394 -2.63 10.99 -5.92
N VAL A 395 -2.15 10.11 -6.80
CA VAL A 395 -2.94 9.55 -7.88
C VAL A 395 -2.89 8.03 -7.77
N SER A 396 -4.02 7.35 -7.83
CA SER A 396 -4.08 5.90 -7.76
C SER A 396 -5.17 5.34 -8.65
N GLY A 397 -4.92 4.20 -9.27
CA GLY A 397 -5.91 3.44 -10.02
C GLY A 397 -6.45 2.26 -9.21
N LEU A 398 -7.77 2.05 -9.21
CA LEU A 398 -8.49 1.00 -8.50
C LEU A 398 -9.36 0.19 -9.47
N ASP A 399 -9.14 -1.11 -9.59
CA ASP A 399 -9.97 -1.98 -10.43
C ASP A 399 -11.25 -2.38 -9.69
N ASN A 400 -12.23 -1.48 -9.71
CA ASN A 400 -13.50 -1.64 -9.02
C ASN A 400 -14.52 -2.46 -9.83
N THR A 401 -14.04 -3.21 -10.83
CA THR A 401 -14.77 -4.33 -11.43
C THR A 401 -14.80 -5.52 -10.47
N GLN A 402 -13.77 -5.63 -9.63
CA GLN A 402 -13.65 -6.62 -8.56
C GLN A 402 -14.28 -6.13 -7.26
N LEU A 403 -14.51 -7.03 -6.30
CA LEU A 403 -15.01 -6.67 -4.97
C LEU A 403 -13.88 -6.06 -4.12
N LEU A 404 -13.71 -4.74 -4.17
CA LEU A 404 -12.80 -4.01 -3.27
C LEU A 404 -13.50 -3.72 -1.93
N PRO A 405 -12.78 -3.63 -0.79
CA PRO A 405 -13.37 -3.26 0.51
C PRO A 405 -13.77 -1.78 0.55
N PRO A 406 -14.66 -1.34 1.47
CA PRO A 406 -14.87 0.08 1.71
C PRO A 406 -13.67 0.67 2.47
N TYR A 407 -13.36 1.93 2.26
CA TYR A 407 -12.49 2.69 3.16
C TYR A 407 -13.15 2.88 4.52
N PHE A 408 -12.34 2.94 5.58
CA PHE A 408 -12.81 3.43 6.86
C PHE A 408 -13.12 4.93 6.73
N PRO A 409 -14.31 5.43 7.11
CA PRO A 409 -14.84 6.70 6.62
C PRO A 409 -14.12 7.96 7.15
N VAL A 410 -13.41 7.85 8.27
CA VAL A 410 -12.80 8.98 8.98
C VAL A 410 -11.39 8.68 9.46
N PHE A 411 -10.67 9.74 9.86
CA PHE A 411 -9.26 9.73 10.26
C PHE A 411 -8.31 9.48 9.08
N ARG A 412 -7.04 9.81 9.31
CA ARG A 412 -5.94 9.58 8.36
C ARG A 412 -5.45 8.13 8.43
N GLY A 413 -4.98 7.61 7.29
CA GLY A 413 -4.39 6.27 7.19
C GLY A 413 -5.41 5.21 6.75
N GLU A 414 -6.60 5.64 6.35
CA GLU A 414 -7.67 4.82 5.80
C GLU A 414 -7.27 4.16 4.47
N ASP A 415 -6.32 4.75 3.75
CA ASP A 415 -5.71 4.27 2.53
C ASP A 415 -4.82 3.05 2.74
N TYR A 416 -3.96 3.06 3.75
CA TYR A 416 -3.18 1.89 4.15
C TYR A 416 -4.08 0.76 4.65
N LEU A 417 -5.14 1.09 5.41
CA LEU A 417 -6.11 0.10 5.87
C LEU A 417 -6.86 -0.52 4.69
N PHE A 418 -7.27 0.30 3.71
CA PHE A 418 -7.84 -0.20 2.46
C PHE A 418 -6.88 -1.14 1.73
N GLY A 419 -5.58 -0.82 1.68
CA GLY A 419 -4.56 -1.69 1.09
C GLY A 419 -4.49 -3.06 1.77
N ALA A 420 -4.41 -3.09 3.11
CA ALA A 420 -4.39 -4.32 3.89
C ALA A 420 -5.68 -5.14 3.74
N MET A 421 -6.85 -4.49 3.72
CA MET A 421 -8.13 -5.19 3.47
C MET A 421 -8.24 -5.70 2.04
N THR A 422 -7.65 -5.00 1.06
CA THR A 422 -7.62 -5.46 -0.34
C THR A 422 -6.77 -6.72 -0.46
N GLU A 423 -5.61 -6.78 0.21
CA GLU A 423 -4.80 -8.00 0.31
C GLU A 423 -5.57 -9.14 1.02
N PHE A 424 -6.31 -8.84 2.10
CA PHE A 424 -7.14 -9.82 2.80
C PHE A 424 -8.17 -10.47 1.88
N LEU A 425 -8.85 -9.65 1.07
CA LEU A 425 -9.88 -10.08 0.12
C LEU A 425 -9.28 -10.77 -1.11
N HIS A 426 -8.11 -10.34 -1.58
CA HIS A 426 -7.48 -10.77 -2.83
C HIS A 426 -6.00 -11.10 -2.64
N PRO A 427 -5.65 -12.15 -1.87
CA PRO A 427 -4.25 -12.46 -1.55
C PRO A 427 -3.42 -12.87 -2.77
N HIS A 428 -4.04 -13.15 -3.92
CA HIS A 428 -3.38 -13.49 -5.18
C HIS A 428 -3.31 -12.32 -6.17
N ALA A 429 -3.88 -11.17 -5.82
CA ALA A 429 -3.73 -9.95 -6.61
C ALA A 429 -2.34 -9.34 -6.43
N ALA A 430 -1.99 -8.46 -7.36
CA ALA A 430 -0.82 -7.60 -7.27
C ALA A 430 -1.22 -6.12 -7.29
N VAL A 431 -0.35 -5.32 -6.67
CA VAL A 431 -0.33 -3.87 -6.78
C VAL A 431 0.85 -3.52 -7.68
N LEU A 432 0.63 -2.65 -8.66
CA LEU A 432 1.69 -2.12 -9.50
C LEU A 432 2.05 -0.71 -9.05
N GLU A 433 3.30 -0.52 -8.66
CA GLU A 433 3.89 0.80 -8.50
C GLU A 433 4.70 1.16 -9.74
N HIS A 434 4.36 2.29 -10.36
CA HIS A 434 5.04 2.78 -11.55
C HIS A 434 6.39 3.44 -11.23
N ASP A 435 7.27 3.51 -12.24
CA ASP A 435 8.58 4.19 -12.23
C ASP A 435 8.50 5.66 -12.66
N TRP A 436 7.33 6.26 -12.55
CA TRP A 436 7.07 7.67 -12.78
C TRP A 436 6.29 8.24 -11.60
N ASN A 437 6.17 9.56 -11.58
CA ASN A 437 5.69 10.31 -10.44
C ASN A 437 4.71 11.39 -10.88
N VAL A 438 3.94 11.90 -9.93
CA VAL A 438 3.12 13.11 -10.12
C VAL A 438 3.68 14.24 -9.26
N PRO A 439 3.73 15.48 -9.78
CA PRO A 439 4.00 16.63 -8.95
C PRO A 439 2.87 16.80 -7.92
N HIS A 440 3.22 16.73 -6.65
CA HIS A 440 2.32 16.96 -5.52
C HIS A 440 2.79 18.20 -4.78
N LEU A 441 2.01 19.28 -4.92
CA LEU A 441 2.41 20.65 -4.57
C LEU A 441 1.31 21.31 -3.74
N PRO A 442 1.15 20.96 -2.45
CA PRO A 442 0.18 21.58 -1.56
C PRO A 442 0.23 23.11 -1.64
N LEU A 443 -0.93 23.77 -1.70
CA LEU A 443 -0.99 25.24 -1.77
C LEU A 443 -0.48 25.90 -0.50
N GLU A 444 -0.82 25.32 0.64
CA GLU A 444 -0.28 25.70 1.94
C GLU A 444 0.98 24.87 2.19
N PRO A 445 2.17 25.50 2.28
CA PRO A 445 3.40 24.78 2.52
C PRO A 445 3.33 24.09 3.89
N ARG A 446 3.48 22.76 3.89
CA ARG A 446 3.73 22.03 5.13
C ARG A 446 5.18 22.30 5.54
N GLN A 447 5.41 22.56 6.82
CA GLN A 447 6.77 22.74 7.33
C GLN A 447 7.38 21.38 7.66
N GLY A 448 8.62 21.15 7.23
CA GLY A 448 9.44 20.06 7.74
C GLY A 448 9.87 20.33 9.18
N ASN A 449 10.44 19.33 9.84
CA ASN A 449 10.99 19.49 11.18
C ASN A 449 12.49 19.23 11.12
N PRO A 450 13.35 20.27 11.15
CA PRO A 450 14.81 20.09 11.09
C PRO A 450 15.37 19.28 12.27
N ASN A 451 14.64 19.20 13.39
CA ASN A 451 15.07 18.55 14.61
C ASN A 451 13.97 17.60 15.12
N PRO A 452 13.70 16.49 14.41
CA PRO A 452 12.70 15.53 14.83
C PRO A 452 13.15 14.85 16.12
N ALA A 453 12.23 14.73 17.08
CA ALA A 453 12.52 13.97 18.30
C ALA A 453 12.85 12.50 17.95
N PRO A 454 13.80 11.88 18.66
CA PRO A 454 14.00 10.43 18.59
C PRO A 454 12.70 9.67 18.87
N LEU A 455 12.55 8.51 18.24
CA LEU A 455 11.36 7.68 18.42
C LEU A 455 11.19 7.33 19.89
N SER A 456 9.99 7.53 20.43
CA SER A 456 9.69 7.20 21.83
C SER A 456 9.54 5.70 22.07
N GLY A 457 9.22 4.94 21.00
CA GLY A 457 8.83 3.54 21.07
C GLY A 457 7.45 3.30 21.68
N ARG A 458 6.67 4.34 21.97
CA ARG A 458 5.34 4.23 22.61
C ARG A 458 4.23 4.65 21.64
N GLY A 459 3.03 4.09 21.84
CA GLY A 459 1.82 4.59 21.19
C GLY A 459 1.59 4.20 19.73
N LYS A 460 2.51 3.46 19.10
CA LYS A 460 2.37 3.01 17.72
C LYS A 460 1.67 1.65 17.68
N ILE A 461 0.56 1.59 16.95
CA ILE A 461 -0.09 0.35 16.54
C ILE A 461 -0.21 0.32 15.02
N ASN A 462 -0.16 -0.87 14.45
CA ASN A 462 -0.30 -1.08 13.02
C ASN A 462 -1.52 -1.97 12.77
N ILE A 463 -2.68 -1.32 12.61
CA ILE A 463 -3.94 -2.02 12.35
C ILE A 463 -3.86 -2.78 11.01
N ASN A 464 -3.10 -2.24 10.05
CA ASN A 464 -2.91 -2.86 8.74
C ASN A 464 -2.21 -4.22 8.89
N LYS A 465 -1.15 -4.27 9.71
CA LYS A 465 -0.46 -5.51 10.06
C LYS A 465 -1.42 -6.51 10.71
N TYR A 466 -2.25 -6.06 11.67
CA TYR A 466 -3.24 -6.94 12.29
C TYR A 466 -4.17 -7.59 11.26
N ILE A 467 -4.62 -6.84 10.24
CA ILE A 467 -5.42 -7.39 9.14
C ILE A 467 -4.60 -8.38 8.29
N THR A 468 -3.39 -8.02 7.86
CA THR A 468 -2.56 -8.88 7.00
C THR A 468 -2.13 -10.18 7.71
N ASP A 469 -1.88 -10.14 9.01
CA ASP A 469 -1.52 -11.32 9.82
C ASP A 469 -2.67 -12.34 9.92
N HIS A 470 -3.92 -11.88 9.79
CA HIS A 470 -5.11 -12.73 9.79
C HIS A 470 -5.56 -13.13 8.38
N THR A 471 -4.79 -12.79 7.34
CA THR A 471 -5.12 -13.15 5.96
C THR A 471 -4.87 -14.64 5.71
N SER A 472 -5.91 -15.36 5.28
CA SER A 472 -5.74 -16.73 4.79
C SER A 472 -5.24 -16.72 3.35
N TYR A 473 -4.01 -17.17 3.10
CA TYR A 473 -3.43 -17.22 1.75
C TYR A 473 -3.82 -18.48 0.95
N GLN A 474 -4.81 -19.25 1.44
CA GLN A 474 -5.30 -20.44 0.75
C GLN A 474 -6.11 -20.08 -0.50
N ALA A 475 -5.81 -20.76 -1.60
CA ALA A 475 -6.56 -20.65 -2.84
C ALA A 475 -8.00 -21.18 -2.68
N GLY A 476 -8.90 -20.75 -3.57
CA GLY A 476 -10.29 -21.24 -3.63
C GLY A 476 -11.29 -20.55 -2.70
N ILE A 477 -10.84 -19.71 -1.75
CA ILE A 477 -11.74 -18.90 -0.92
C ILE A 477 -12.11 -17.61 -1.66
N SER A 478 -13.40 -17.40 -1.92
CA SER A 478 -13.89 -16.21 -2.63
C SER A 478 -13.69 -14.90 -1.86
N ALA A 479 -13.55 -13.78 -2.58
CA ALA A 479 -13.46 -12.44 -1.99
C ALA A 479 -14.69 -12.10 -1.10
N LYS A 480 -15.88 -12.62 -1.45
CA LYS A 480 -17.09 -12.46 -0.65
C LYS A 480 -16.99 -13.16 0.70
N SER A 481 -16.53 -14.41 0.71
CA SER A 481 -16.31 -15.17 1.95
C SER A 481 -15.25 -14.48 2.82
N ARG A 482 -14.20 -13.95 2.20
CA ARG A 482 -13.15 -13.17 2.89
C ARG A 482 -13.69 -11.88 3.48
N LEU A 483 -14.52 -11.13 2.75
CA LEU A 483 -15.17 -9.94 3.28
C LEU A 483 -16.02 -10.24 4.52
N GLN A 484 -16.74 -11.35 4.55
CA GLN A 484 -17.50 -11.77 5.74
C GLN A 484 -16.58 -12.20 6.89
N ALA A 485 -15.47 -12.89 6.60
CA ALA A 485 -14.47 -13.22 7.62
C ALA A 485 -13.81 -11.96 8.21
N LEU A 486 -13.53 -10.95 7.38
CA LEU A 486 -13.03 -9.65 7.81
C LEU A 486 -14.07 -8.91 8.68
N ALA A 487 -15.34 -8.92 8.28
CA ALA A 487 -16.42 -8.36 9.09
C ALA A 487 -16.50 -9.04 10.47
N ALA A 488 -16.40 -10.37 10.53
CA ALA A 488 -16.36 -11.12 11.79
C ALA A 488 -15.11 -10.79 12.63
N LEU A 489 -13.95 -10.65 12.00
CA LEU A 489 -12.71 -10.24 12.68
C LEU A 489 -12.88 -8.87 13.37
N VAL A 490 -13.46 -7.89 12.68
CA VAL A 490 -13.75 -6.55 13.24
C VAL A 490 -14.86 -6.62 14.29
N ALA A 491 -15.89 -7.45 14.10
CA ALA A 491 -16.97 -7.64 15.08
C ALA A 491 -16.40 -8.15 16.42
N ASN A 492 -15.50 -9.13 16.37
CA ASN A 492 -14.85 -9.66 17.57
C ASN A 492 -14.13 -8.56 18.36
N LEU A 493 -13.45 -7.62 17.70
CA LEU A 493 -12.81 -6.48 18.38
C LEU A 493 -13.81 -5.60 19.13
N SER A 494 -15.04 -5.47 18.60
CA SER A 494 -16.09 -4.68 19.25
C SER A 494 -16.68 -5.36 20.50
N GLU A 495 -16.56 -6.67 20.61
CA GLU A 495 -17.13 -7.49 21.68
C GLU A 495 -16.10 -7.86 22.77
N MET A 496 -14.81 -7.73 22.49
CA MET A 496 -13.75 -8.02 23.45
C MET A 496 -13.87 -7.17 24.72
N SER A 497 -13.64 -7.80 25.88
CA SER A 497 -13.52 -7.09 27.16
C SER A 497 -12.33 -6.12 27.15
N ASP A 498 -12.39 -5.09 28.01
CA ASP A 498 -11.30 -4.12 28.18
C ASP A 498 -9.94 -4.81 28.41
N ARG A 499 -9.91 -5.88 29.22
CA ARG A 499 -8.69 -6.64 29.47
C ARG A 499 -8.16 -7.34 28.22
N ALA A 500 -9.03 -7.88 27.39
CA ALA A 500 -8.66 -8.57 26.16
C ALA A 500 -8.12 -7.57 25.12
N LEU A 501 -8.81 -6.44 24.92
CA LEU A 501 -8.34 -5.37 24.02
C LEU A 501 -7.01 -4.78 24.48
N THR A 502 -6.83 -4.49 25.77
CA THR A 502 -5.54 -3.99 26.29
C THR A 502 -4.43 -5.04 26.12
N SER A 503 -4.74 -6.33 26.23
CA SER A 503 -3.74 -7.40 26.01
C SER A 503 -3.35 -7.52 24.53
N LEU A 504 -4.34 -7.47 23.63
CA LEU A 504 -4.11 -7.45 22.18
C LEU A 504 -3.29 -6.22 21.78
N PHE A 505 -3.66 -5.03 22.26
CA PHE A 505 -2.91 -3.80 22.04
C PHE A 505 -1.44 -3.95 22.43
N ARG A 506 -1.15 -4.53 23.61
CA ARG A 506 0.22 -4.76 24.07
C ARG A 506 0.99 -5.73 23.17
N GLN A 507 0.33 -6.77 22.67
CA GLN A 507 0.93 -7.72 21.75
C GLN A 507 1.31 -7.03 20.43
N GLU A 508 0.40 -6.24 19.85
CA GLU A 508 0.69 -5.52 18.61
C GLU A 508 1.78 -4.46 18.80
N VAL A 509 1.77 -3.70 19.90
CA VAL A 509 2.84 -2.74 20.22
C VAL A 509 4.19 -3.46 20.37
N ALA A 510 4.23 -4.61 21.05
CA ALA A 510 5.48 -5.37 21.22
C ALA A 510 6.02 -5.88 19.88
N GLY A 511 5.15 -6.32 18.98
CA GLY A 511 5.52 -6.71 17.61
C GLY A 511 6.13 -5.56 16.82
N GLU A 512 5.50 -4.39 16.85
CA GLU A 512 6.00 -3.17 16.19
C GLU A 512 7.32 -2.68 16.79
N GLN A 513 7.45 -2.68 18.12
CA GLN A 513 8.71 -2.34 18.81
C GLN A 513 9.85 -3.28 18.41
N ALA A 514 9.58 -4.59 18.31
CA ALA A 514 10.58 -5.57 17.88
C ALA A 514 11.01 -5.35 16.43
N ALA A 515 10.06 -5.08 15.52
CA ALA A 515 10.34 -4.79 14.12
C ALA A 515 11.18 -3.50 13.97
N GLU A 516 10.80 -2.43 14.65
CA GLU A 516 11.50 -1.14 14.58
C GLU A 516 12.89 -1.22 15.22
N LEU A 517 13.04 -1.91 16.35
CA LEU A 517 14.35 -2.10 16.98
C LEU A 517 15.28 -2.92 16.07
N LYS A 518 14.77 -3.97 15.41
CA LYS A 518 15.53 -4.73 14.42
C LYS A 518 15.99 -3.84 13.27
N ARG A 519 15.10 -2.99 12.74
CA ARG A 519 15.37 -2.06 11.64
C ARG A 519 16.43 -1.02 12.01
N LEU A 520 16.31 -0.40 13.19
CA LEU A 520 17.32 0.54 13.69
C LEU A 520 18.66 -0.15 13.95
N SER A 521 18.64 -1.37 14.48
CA SER A 521 19.85 -2.16 14.71
C SER A 521 20.57 -2.46 13.40
N SER A 522 19.86 -2.76 12.31
CA SER A 522 20.50 -2.94 11.01
C SER A 522 21.19 -1.66 10.52
N TYR A 523 20.58 -0.49 10.71
CA TYR A 523 21.24 0.78 10.37
C TYR A 523 22.46 1.07 11.23
N LEU A 524 22.42 0.74 12.52
CA LEU A 524 23.57 0.95 13.42
C LEU A 524 24.74 0.00 13.13
N GLN A 525 24.49 -1.14 12.48
CA GLN A 525 25.46 -2.20 12.22
C GLN A 525 25.92 -2.27 10.76
N ASP A 526 25.38 -1.43 9.87
CA ASP A 526 25.69 -1.47 8.44
C ASP A 526 27.08 -0.91 8.07
N GLY A 527 27.78 -0.31 9.03
CA GLY A 527 29.10 0.28 8.84
C GLY A 527 29.11 1.61 8.07
N SER A 528 27.94 2.17 7.74
CA SER A 528 27.84 3.45 7.04
C SER A 528 28.25 4.61 7.94
N ILE A 529 29.09 5.51 7.42
CA ILE A 529 29.51 6.73 8.12
C ILE A 529 28.41 7.77 7.96
N ARG A 530 27.83 8.21 9.09
CA ARG A 530 26.73 9.19 9.14
C ARG A 530 27.15 10.46 9.88
N ALA A 531 26.44 11.55 9.62
CA ALA A 531 26.57 12.76 10.42
C ALA A 531 26.24 12.46 11.91
N PRO A 532 26.91 13.11 12.89
CA PRO A 532 26.71 12.81 14.31
C PRO A 532 25.25 12.88 14.75
N VAL A 533 24.52 13.93 14.33
CA VAL A 533 23.10 14.12 14.68
C VAL A 533 22.20 12.97 14.20
N TRP A 534 22.53 12.38 13.05
CA TRP A 534 21.80 11.23 12.51
C TRP A 534 22.10 9.97 13.32
N GLN A 535 23.39 9.72 13.58
CA GLN A 535 23.84 8.57 14.35
C GLN A 535 23.27 8.60 15.78
N GLU A 536 23.28 9.77 16.42
CA GLU A 536 22.70 10.00 17.75
C GLU A 536 21.18 9.76 17.74
N TRP A 537 20.46 10.23 16.72
CA TRP A 537 19.02 9.99 16.60
C TRP A 537 18.70 8.49 16.50
N LEU A 538 19.47 7.73 15.71
CA LEU A 538 19.31 6.27 15.58
C LEU A 538 19.57 5.56 16.92
N GLN A 539 20.66 5.91 17.61
CA GLN A 539 21.04 5.33 18.90
C GLN A 539 20.01 5.65 19.99
N GLN A 540 19.58 6.91 20.08
CA GLN A 540 18.59 7.34 21.06
C GLN A 540 17.22 6.70 20.77
N SER A 541 16.82 6.58 19.51
CA SER A 541 15.58 5.89 19.13
C SER A 541 15.62 4.41 19.52
N ALA A 542 16.73 3.71 19.25
CA ALA A 542 16.91 2.32 19.65
C ALA A 542 16.89 2.15 21.17
N SER A 543 17.56 3.05 21.91
CA SER A 543 17.56 3.06 23.37
C SER A 543 16.17 3.32 23.95
N ASN A 544 15.43 4.30 23.41
CA ASN A 544 14.08 4.63 23.82
C ASN A 544 13.12 3.45 23.60
N ILE A 545 13.19 2.79 22.44
CA ILE A 545 12.39 1.60 22.15
C ILE A 545 12.74 0.47 23.11
N GLY A 546 14.03 0.20 23.33
CA GLY A 546 14.49 -0.80 24.30
C GLY A 546 13.94 -0.53 25.71
N ALA A 547 13.94 0.73 26.16
CA ALA A 547 13.36 1.13 27.44
C ALA A 547 11.82 1.02 27.45
N ALA A 548 11.15 1.36 26.35
CA ALA A 548 9.70 1.24 26.22
C ALA A 548 9.23 -0.23 26.28
N MET A 549 10.02 -1.17 25.76
CA MET A 549 9.73 -2.61 25.84
C MET A 549 9.78 -3.17 27.27
N GLN A 550 10.48 -2.50 28.21
CA GLN A 550 10.56 -2.94 29.62
C GLN A 550 9.33 -2.57 30.45
N VAL A 551 8.40 -1.79 29.90
CA VAL A 551 7.18 -1.35 30.59
C VAL A 551 5.94 -1.76 29.79
N PRO A 552 4.83 -2.17 30.45
CA PRO A 552 3.61 -2.48 29.73
C PRO A 552 3.10 -1.26 28.94
N ALA A 553 2.85 -1.45 27.64
CA ALA A 553 2.25 -0.41 26.81
C ALA A 553 0.86 -0.02 27.35
N LYS A 554 0.55 1.28 27.29
CA LYS A 554 -0.73 1.85 27.71
C LYS A 554 -1.51 2.30 26.49
N VAL A 555 -2.81 2.01 26.44
CA VAL A 555 -3.66 2.44 25.31
C VAL A 555 -3.75 3.96 25.21
N THR A 556 -3.55 4.68 26.32
CA THR A 556 -3.47 6.15 26.37
C THR A 556 -2.20 6.72 25.74
N ASP A 557 -1.23 5.87 25.39
CA ASP A 557 -0.01 6.31 24.69
C ASP A 557 -0.26 6.50 23.18
N ILE A 558 -1.41 6.06 22.64
CA ILE A 558 -1.74 6.22 21.21
C ILE A 558 -1.63 7.69 20.81
N THR A 559 -0.90 7.96 19.74
CA THR A 559 -0.67 9.31 19.25
C THR A 559 -1.95 9.90 18.65
N GLY A 560 -2.25 11.17 18.94
CA GLY A 560 -3.42 11.87 18.39
C GLY A 560 -4.72 11.68 19.17
N LEU A 561 -4.69 11.00 20.33
CA LEU A 561 -5.82 10.98 21.25
C LEU A 561 -6.11 12.38 21.83
N PRO A 562 -7.38 12.74 22.07
CA PRO A 562 -7.73 13.96 22.80
C PRO A 562 -7.09 14.00 24.19
N GLU A 563 -6.69 15.20 24.62
CA GLU A 563 -6.16 15.41 25.97
C GLU A 563 -7.18 14.93 27.03
N ALA A 564 -6.66 14.29 28.09
CA ALA A 564 -7.44 13.74 29.20
C ALA A 564 -8.39 12.56 28.89
N MET A 565 -8.31 11.95 27.69
CA MET A 565 -9.07 10.72 27.41
C MET A 565 -8.57 9.57 28.29
N THR A 566 -9.48 8.95 29.05
CA THR A 566 -9.15 7.81 29.92
C THR A 566 -9.00 6.52 29.11
N GLU A 567 -8.27 5.53 29.65
CA GLU A 567 -8.17 4.20 29.02
C GLU A 567 -9.55 3.60 28.69
N GLN A 568 -10.51 3.72 29.61
CA GLN A 568 -11.87 3.24 29.40
C GLN A 568 -12.57 3.95 28.23
N GLN A 569 -12.37 5.26 28.08
CA GLN A 569 -12.93 6.01 26.96
C GLN A 569 -12.29 5.60 25.63
N VAL A 570 -10.96 5.44 25.58
CA VAL A 570 -10.24 4.98 24.38
C VAL A 570 -10.78 3.62 23.92
N LEU A 571 -10.88 2.67 24.84
CA LEU A 571 -11.40 1.32 24.56
C LEU A 571 -12.87 1.34 24.12
N ALA A 572 -13.70 2.18 24.76
CA ALA A 572 -15.10 2.34 24.37
C ALA A 572 -15.24 2.91 22.95
N THR A 573 -14.45 3.93 22.61
CA THR A 573 -14.43 4.49 21.25
C THR A 573 -13.95 3.46 20.22
N ALA A 574 -12.90 2.69 20.52
CA ALA A 574 -12.44 1.64 19.62
C ALA A 574 -13.54 0.59 19.35
N ARG A 575 -14.26 0.15 20.39
CA ARG A 575 -15.39 -0.77 20.25
C ARG A 575 -16.54 -0.17 19.45
N GLU A 576 -16.88 1.09 19.67
CA GLU A 576 -17.94 1.78 18.91
C GLU A 576 -17.61 1.86 17.42
N LEU A 577 -16.36 2.23 17.08
CA LEU A 577 -15.89 2.27 15.70
C LEU A 577 -15.93 0.88 15.04
N CYS A 578 -15.48 -0.16 15.75
CA CYS A 578 -15.55 -1.54 15.26
C CYS A 578 -17.00 -2.03 15.10
N ALA A 579 -17.88 -1.72 16.07
CA ALA A 579 -19.29 -2.11 16.06
C ALA A 579 -20.07 -1.44 14.92
N GLY A 580 -19.67 -0.24 14.49
CA GLY A 580 -20.23 0.41 13.31
C GLY A 580 -19.67 -0.12 12.00
N TYR A 581 -18.36 -0.44 11.96
CA TYR A 581 -17.69 -0.83 10.72
C TYR A 581 -17.91 -2.31 10.35
N ALA A 582 -18.00 -3.22 11.32
CA ALA A 582 -18.23 -4.63 11.04
C ALA A 582 -19.54 -4.90 10.26
N PRO A 583 -20.71 -4.34 10.66
CA PRO A 583 -21.92 -4.43 9.84
C PRO A 583 -21.75 -3.78 8.47
N ALA A 584 -21.05 -2.65 8.39
CA ALA A 584 -20.81 -1.97 7.13
C ALA A 584 -20.00 -2.84 6.14
N LEU A 585 -18.98 -3.56 6.62
CA LEU A 585 -18.23 -4.55 5.85
C LEU A 585 -19.13 -5.72 5.40
N SER A 586 -19.96 -6.26 6.30
CA SER A 586 -20.86 -7.38 5.98
C SER A 586 -21.88 -7.00 4.90
N SER A 587 -22.37 -5.76 4.94
CA SER A 587 -23.39 -5.23 4.03
C SER A 587 -22.84 -4.65 2.73
N TRP A 588 -21.52 -4.48 2.64
CA TRP A 588 -20.86 -3.75 1.57
C TRP A 588 -21.17 -4.25 0.16
N GLU A 589 -21.23 -5.57 -0.05
CA GLU A 589 -21.59 -6.15 -1.35
C GLU A 589 -22.98 -5.71 -1.81
N LYS A 590 -23.97 -5.68 -0.91
CA LYS A 590 -25.33 -5.23 -1.21
C LYS A 590 -25.34 -3.74 -1.56
N ILE A 591 -24.62 -2.93 -0.77
CA ILE A 591 -24.49 -1.49 -0.99
C ILE A 591 -23.85 -1.21 -2.35
N ARG A 592 -22.76 -1.91 -2.71
CA ARG A 592 -22.12 -1.81 -4.04
C ARG A 592 -23.07 -2.16 -5.17
N ASN A 593 -23.84 -3.24 -5.04
CA ASN A 593 -24.77 -3.66 -6.08
C ASN A 593 -25.87 -2.61 -6.34
N ALA A 594 -26.45 -2.03 -5.28
CA ALA A 594 -27.41 -0.94 -5.40
C ALA A 594 -26.76 0.34 -5.99
N ALA A 595 -25.55 0.67 -5.54
CA ALA A 595 -24.78 1.79 -6.05
C ALA A 595 -24.46 1.67 -7.55
N GLY A 596 -24.12 0.48 -8.05
CA GLY A 596 -23.89 0.26 -9.48
C GLY A 596 -25.12 0.51 -10.36
N GLN A 597 -26.33 0.34 -9.81
CA GLN A 597 -27.58 0.69 -10.52
C GLN A 597 -27.84 2.21 -10.50
N LEU A 598 -27.60 2.87 -9.37
CA LEU A 598 -27.73 4.33 -9.24
C LEU A 598 -26.69 5.08 -10.07
N SER A 599 -25.43 4.62 -10.04
CA SER A 599 -24.33 5.25 -10.73
C SER A 599 -24.48 5.22 -12.25
N ARG A 600 -25.01 4.12 -12.82
CA ARG A 600 -25.34 4.05 -14.25
C ARG A 600 -26.37 5.10 -14.65
N ARG A 601 -27.42 5.30 -13.85
CA ARG A 601 -28.41 6.37 -14.06
C ARG A 601 -27.76 7.75 -14.05
N ILE A 602 -26.90 8.04 -13.07
CA ILE A 602 -26.15 9.32 -13.00
C ILE A 602 -25.35 9.56 -14.28
N THR A 603 -24.63 8.56 -14.78
CA THR A 603 -23.79 8.72 -15.98
C THR A 603 -24.58 8.79 -17.28
N GLU A 604 -25.75 8.16 -17.36
CA GLU A 604 -26.59 8.14 -18.57
C GLU A 604 -27.51 9.37 -18.67
N GLN A 605 -28.00 9.87 -17.53
CA GLN A 605 -29.03 10.93 -17.47
C GLN A 605 -28.47 12.30 -17.06
N GLY A 606 -27.22 12.35 -16.58
CA GLY A 606 -26.57 13.59 -16.14
C GLY A 606 -27.03 14.10 -14.75
N SER A 607 -28.04 13.49 -14.14
CA SER A 607 -28.46 13.74 -12.74
C SER A 607 -29.25 12.54 -12.18
N LEU A 608 -29.55 12.55 -10.87
CA LEU A 608 -30.50 11.62 -10.23
C LEU A 608 -31.97 12.09 -10.31
N ASP A 609 -32.21 13.29 -10.86
CA ASP A 609 -33.56 13.88 -10.91
C ASP A 609 -34.26 13.38 -12.19
N GLY A 610 -35.03 12.30 -12.03
CA GLY A 610 -36.06 11.84 -12.96
C GLY A 610 -37.46 12.16 -12.46
#